data_AF-A0A7W0LGJ6-F1
#
_entry.id   AF-A0A7W0LGJ6-F1
#
_cell.length_a   1.000
_cell.length_b   1.000
_cell.length_c   1.000
_cell.angle_alpha   90.00
_cell.angle_beta   90.00
_cell.angle_gamma   90.00
#
_symmetry.space_group_name_H-M   'P 1'
#
loop_
_entity.id
_entity.type
_entity.pdbx_description
1 polymer ?
#
loop_
_entity_poly.entity_id
_entity_poly.type
_entity_poly.pdbx_seq_one_letter_code
_entity_poly.pdbx_strand_id
1 'polypeptide(L)'
;MLLLLPLLIIYLYGPRADRAEEITRPGRGWRSSLSPAHALRADAAWLLLAPAGLAAYMAYLGLAYDDPLAFSSAQGFWTREFAGPLGGAWEGLVAAWAGARQLLSGSRDVVFFQAAGGDPFRVAAHNLLLFGFLAFGLTAAVGVLRRLPFAYGAYVVTALMLPLSYPSGPQPLMSLPRFLVVLFPVFMWLALVCEERRITGAVAAGSAIVLGLFVTQFAGWYWVA
;
A
#
# COMPACT_ATOMS: atom_id res chain seq x y z
N MET A 1 4.11 0.85 -15.55
CA MET A 1 3.80 2.29 -15.78
C MET A 1 3.25 3.02 -14.55
N LEU A 2 2.46 2.37 -13.69
CA LEU A 2 1.90 3.00 -12.46
C LEU A 2 2.96 3.60 -11.50
N LEU A 3 4.20 3.09 -11.47
CA LEU A 3 5.28 3.61 -10.62
C LEU A 3 5.95 4.90 -11.16
N LEU A 4 5.80 5.22 -12.44
CA LEU A 4 6.34 6.47 -12.98
C LEU A 4 5.55 7.69 -12.49
N LEU A 5 4.23 7.52 -12.31
CA LEU A 5 3.35 8.57 -11.85
C LEU A 5 3.74 9.12 -10.45
N PRO A 6 3.91 8.29 -9.40
CA PRO A 6 4.33 8.79 -8.09
C PRO A 6 5.72 9.41 -8.12
N LEU A 7 6.65 8.85 -8.91
CA LEU A 7 8.00 9.41 -9.06
C LEU A 7 7.97 10.78 -9.75
N LEU A 8 7.15 10.94 -10.79
CA LEU A 8 6.97 12.21 -11.48
C LEU A 8 6.29 13.25 -10.60
N ILE A 9 5.28 12.84 -9.81
CA ILE A 9 4.61 13.73 -8.85
C ILE A 9 5.58 14.20 -7.78
N ILE A 10 6.39 13.30 -7.20
CA ILE A 10 7.43 13.69 -6.25
C ILE A 10 8.47 14.58 -6.92
N TYR A 11 8.86 14.30 -8.17
CA TYR A 11 9.82 15.12 -8.89
C TYR A 11 9.32 16.55 -9.10
N LEU A 12 8.06 16.72 -9.51
CA LEU A 12 7.49 18.01 -9.88
C LEU A 12 6.94 18.80 -8.69
N TYR A 13 6.40 18.14 -7.67
CA TYR A 13 5.65 18.76 -6.57
C TYR A 13 6.23 18.45 -5.18
N GLY A 14 7.22 17.57 -5.09
CA GLY A 14 7.81 17.14 -3.82
C GLY A 14 8.70 18.22 -3.18
N PRO A 15 8.83 18.23 -1.85
CA PRO A 15 9.78 19.12 -1.17
C PRO A 15 11.22 18.81 -1.60
N ARG A 16 11.99 19.84 -1.96
CA ARG A 16 13.38 19.72 -2.40
C ARG A 16 14.27 20.72 -1.69
N ALA A 17 15.25 20.22 -0.94
CA ALA A 17 16.20 21.05 -0.21
C ALA A 17 17.18 21.77 -1.15
N ASP A 18 17.54 21.14 -2.27
CA ASP A 18 18.41 21.67 -3.32
C ASP A 18 17.74 22.75 -4.19
N ARG A 19 16.41 22.93 -4.08
CA ARG A 19 15.60 23.82 -4.92
C ARG A 19 14.61 24.67 -4.14
N ALA A 20 14.89 24.93 -2.86
CA ALA A 20 14.01 25.71 -1.99
C ALA A 20 13.72 27.13 -2.54
N GLU A 21 14.62 27.68 -3.36
CA GLU A 21 14.49 28.99 -3.99
C GLU A 21 13.56 28.99 -5.22
N GLU A 22 13.32 27.84 -5.84
CA GLU A 22 12.48 27.66 -7.04
C GLU A 22 10.99 27.53 -6.72
N ILE A 23 10.57 27.64 -5.45
CA ILE A 23 9.15 27.56 -5.05
C ILE A 23 8.40 28.73 -5.71
N THR A 24 7.88 28.46 -6.90
CA THR A 24 6.94 29.31 -7.59
C THR A 24 5.72 29.35 -6.69
N ARG A 25 5.55 30.43 -5.91
CA ARG A 25 4.42 30.58 -4.97
C ARG A 25 3.14 30.30 -5.74
N PRO A 26 2.40 29.22 -5.46
CA PRO A 26 1.17 28.96 -6.19
C PRO A 26 0.21 30.11 -5.87
N GLY A 27 -0.37 30.71 -6.91
CA GLY A 27 -1.44 31.70 -6.75
C GLY A 27 -2.55 31.16 -5.85
N ARG A 28 -3.40 32.00 -5.27
CA ARG A 28 -4.43 31.52 -4.34
C ARG A 28 -5.52 30.75 -5.11
N GLY A 29 -5.60 29.41 -4.97
CA GLY A 29 -6.67 28.59 -5.56
C GLY A 29 -6.34 27.10 -5.74
N TRP A 30 -7.35 26.24 -5.98
CA TRP A 30 -7.15 24.81 -6.25
C TRP A 30 -6.39 24.52 -7.57
N ARG A 31 -6.54 25.40 -8.58
CA ARG A 31 -5.88 25.27 -9.89
C ARG A 31 -4.37 25.52 -9.85
N SER A 32 -3.89 26.38 -8.96
CA SER A 32 -2.45 26.63 -8.78
C SER A 32 -1.75 25.54 -7.97
N SER A 33 -2.51 24.68 -7.27
CA SER A 33 -1.97 23.46 -6.66
C SER A 33 -1.66 22.39 -7.72
N LEU A 34 -2.17 22.52 -8.95
CA LEU A 34 -1.92 21.61 -10.07
C LEU A 34 -0.77 22.05 -10.95
N SER A 35 -0.31 23.30 -10.87
CA SER A 35 0.90 23.73 -11.58
C SER A 35 2.15 23.11 -10.93
N PRO A 36 3.07 22.52 -11.71
CA PRO A 36 4.33 21.97 -11.19
C PRO A 36 5.06 22.99 -10.31
N ALA A 37 5.55 22.56 -9.15
CA ALA A 37 6.35 23.41 -8.29
C ALA A 37 7.77 23.61 -8.85
N HIS A 38 8.26 22.64 -9.63
CA HIS A 38 9.58 22.63 -10.25
C HIS A 38 9.51 22.36 -11.75
N ALA A 39 10.42 22.94 -12.51
CA ALA A 39 10.57 22.68 -13.94
C ALA A 39 11.21 21.30 -14.22
N LEU A 40 10.87 20.71 -15.36
CA LEU A 40 11.57 19.55 -15.89
C LEU A 40 12.99 19.96 -16.31
N ARG A 41 13.97 19.17 -15.87
CA ARG A 41 15.39 19.37 -16.19
C ARG A 41 15.97 18.03 -16.68
N ALA A 42 17.19 18.05 -17.18
CA ALA A 42 17.81 16.86 -17.78
C ALA A 42 17.92 15.67 -16.82
N ASP A 43 18.05 15.93 -15.51
CA ASP A 43 18.04 14.91 -14.46
C ASP A 43 16.70 14.17 -14.33
N ALA A 44 15.59 14.71 -14.87
CA ALA A 44 14.34 13.96 -14.99
C ALA A 44 14.50 12.69 -15.86
N ALA A 45 15.54 12.63 -16.72
CA ALA A 45 15.87 11.42 -17.47
C ALA A 45 16.19 10.23 -16.55
N TRP A 46 16.64 10.45 -15.31
CA TRP A 46 16.84 9.38 -14.33
C TRP A 46 15.53 8.66 -13.97
N LEU A 47 14.37 9.29 -14.14
CA LEU A 47 13.07 8.64 -13.97
C LEU A 47 12.85 7.50 -14.98
N LEU A 48 13.54 7.55 -16.14
CA LEU A 48 13.48 6.50 -17.15
C LEU A 48 14.20 5.21 -16.73
N LEU A 49 15.01 5.23 -15.66
CA LEU A 49 15.59 4.01 -15.12
C LEU A 49 14.51 3.02 -14.66
N ALA A 50 13.36 3.48 -14.16
CA ALA A 50 12.27 2.62 -13.72
C ALA A 50 11.66 1.80 -14.89
N PRO A 51 11.19 2.40 -15.99
CA PRO A 51 10.72 1.64 -17.15
C PRO A 51 11.84 0.89 -17.85
N ALA A 52 13.07 1.41 -17.88
CA ALA A 52 14.21 0.70 -18.47
C ALA A 52 14.55 -0.59 -17.70
N GLY A 53 14.54 -0.55 -16.37
CA GLY A 53 14.73 -1.74 -15.53
C GLY A 53 13.64 -2.78 -15.72
N LEU A 54 12.38 -2.35 -15.83
CA LEU A 54 11.27 -3.25 -16.16
C LEU A 54 11.46 -3.88 -17.56
N ALA A 55 11.82 -3.09 -18.56
CA ALA A 55 12.07 -3.59 -19.91
C ALA A 55 13.23 -4.59 -19.95
N ALA A 56 14.31 -4.33 -19.21
CA ALA A 56 15.42 -5.25 -19.07
C ALA A 56 15.00 -6.57 -18.40
N TYR A 57 14.17 -6.51 -17.36
CA TYR A 57 13.62 -7.71 -16.71
C TYR A 57 12.68 -8.50 -17.65
N MET A 58 11.81 -7.81 -18.40
CA MET A 58 10.96 -8.44 -19.41
C MET A 58 11.78 -9.10 -20.52
N ALA A 59 12.85 -8.45 -20.98
CA ALA A 59 13.76 -9.03 -21.97
C ALA A 59 14.45 -10.29 -21.42
N TYR A 60 14.93 -10.24 -20.17
CA TYR A 60 15.47 -11.43 -19.50
C TYR A 60 14.45 -12.56 -19.45
N LEU A 61 13.20 -12.29 -19.05
CA LEU A 61 12.16 -13.31 -18.97
C LEU A 61 11.82 -13.90 -20.34
N GLY A 62 11.75 -13.07 -21.38
CA GLY A 62 11.54 -13.54 -22.76
C GLY A 62 12.68 -14.44 -23.24
N LEU A 63 13.94 -14.13 -22.90
CA LEU A 63 15.09 -14.93 -23.30
C LEU A 63 15.22 -16.24 -22.50
N ALA A 64 14.91 -16.22 -21.20
CA ALA A 64 15.12 -17.36 -20.31
C ALA A 64 13.91 -18.31 -20.22
N TYR A 65 12.69 -17.80 -20.43
CA TYR A 65 11.43 -18.52 -20.21
C TYR A 65 10.43 -18.42 -21.36
N ASP A 66 10.78 -17.78 -22.48
CA ASP A 66 9.91 -17.57 -23.65
C ASP A 66 8.59 -16.81 -23.33
N ASP A 67 8.55 -16.09 -22.21
CA ASP A 67 7.43 -15.26 -21.78
C ASP A 67 7.92 -13.96 -21.12
N PRO A 68 7.98 -12.83 -21.86
CA PRO A 68 8.41 -11.54 -21.30
C PRO A 68 7.45 -10.99 -20.25
N LEU A 69 6.23 -11.53 -20.15
CA LEU A 69 5.20 -11.14 -19.18
C LEU A 69 4.96 -12.21 -18.11
N ALA A 70 5.90 -13.15 -17.92
CA ALA A 70 5.77 -14.23 -16.95
C ALA A 70 5.45 -13.73 -15.52
N PHE A 71 5.93 -12.55 -15.14
CA PHE A 71 5.62 -11.92 -13.84
C PHE A 71 4.13 -11.57 -13.68
N SER A 72 3.44 -11.26 -14.78
CA SER A 72 2.01 -10.97 -14.82
C SER A 72 1.23 -12.27 -14.78
N SER A 73 1.60 -13.25 -15.61
CA SER A 73 1.01 -14.60 -15.62
C SER A 73 1.10 -15.26 -14.23
N ALA A 74 2.22 -15.06 -13.52
CA ALA A 74 2.45 -15.58 -12.17
C ALA A 74 1.47 -15.02 -11.12
N GLN A 75 0.80 -13.90 -11.37
CA GLN A 75 -0.24 -13.40 -10.46
C GLN A 75 -1.44 -14.36 -10.37
N GLY A 76 -1.70 -15.16 -11.42
CA GLY A 76 -2.76 -16.17 -11.42
C GLY A 76 -2.61 -17.23 -10.33
N PHE A 77 -1.37 -17.57 -9.93
CA PHE A 77 -1.11 -18.50 -8.82
C PHE A 77 -1.60 -17.97 -7.47
N TRP A 78 -1.75 -16.65 -7.34
CA TRP A 78 -2.24 -15.98 -6.14
C TRP A 78 -3.72 -15.63 -6.24
N THR A 79 -4.43 -16.15 -7.27
CA THR A 79 -5.85 -15.88 -7.54
C THR A 79 -6.16 -14.38 -7.57
N ARG A 80 -5.21 -13.60 -8.13
CA ARG A 80 -5.36 -12.14 -8.26
C ARG A 80 -5.95 -11.80 -9.60
N GLU A 81 -7.04 -11.05 -9.58
CA GLU A 81 -7.73 -10.58 -10.78
C GLU A 81 -7.94 -9.07 -10.70
N PHE A 82 -7.99 -8.40 -11.84
CA PHE A 82 -8.23 -6.96 -11.86
C PHE A 82 -9.69 -6.65 -11.54
N ALA A 83 -9.95 -5.99 -10.41
CA ALA A 83 -11.28 -5.64 -9.93
C ALA A 83 -11.58 -4.13 -10.03
N GLY A 84 -10.79 -3.39 -10.81
CA GLY A 84 -10.83 -1.92 -10.86
C GLY A 84 -10.09 -1.27 -9.68
N PRO A 85 -9.87 0.05 -9.71
CA PRO A 85 -8.88 0.74 -8.84
C PRO A 85 -9.14 0.63 -7.33
N LEU A 86 -10.38 0.35 -6.94
CA LEU A 86 -10.83 0.24 -5.55
C LEU A 86 -11.56 -1.08 -5.26
N GLY A 87 -11.56 -2.04 -6.19
CA GLY A 87 -12.30 -3.31 -6.04
C GLY A 87 -11.90 -4.07 -4.78
N GLY A 88 -10.59 -4.12 -4.49
CA GLY A 88 -10.07 -4.76 -3.28
C GLY A 88 -10.51 -4.09 -1.97
N ALA A 89 -10.87 -2.80 -1.98
CA ALA A 89 -11.42 -2.15 -0.78
C ALA A 89 -12.82 -2.66 -0.47
N TRP A 90 -13.66 -2.84 -1.50
CA TRP A 90 -15.00 -3.39 -1.36
C TRP A 90 -14.95 -4.88 -1.00
N GLU A 91 -14.16 -5.68 -1.72
CA GLU A 91 -14.01 -7.10 -1.43
C GLU A 91 -13.39 -7.33 -0.05
N GLY A 92 -12.45 -6.49 0.37
CA GLY A 92 -11.89 -6.48 1.72
C GLY A 92 -12.93 -6.23 2.81
N LEU A 93 -13.85 -5.29 2.58
CA LEU A 93 -14.98 -5.03 3.49
C LEU A 93 -15.90 -6.25 3.59
N VAL A 94 -16.27 -6.85 2.44
CA VAL A 94 -17.10 -8.07 2.40
C VAL A 94 -16.41 -9.23 3.14
N ALA A 95 -15.12 -9.43 2.92
CA ALA A 95 -14.33 -10.46 3.58
C ALA A 95 -14.21 -10.23 5.10
N ALA A 96 -14.03 -8.99 5.55
CA ALA A 96 -14.03 -8.65 6.98
C ALA A 96 -15.40 -8.87 7.62
N TRP A 97 -16.49 -8.53 6.94
CA TRP A 97 -17.85 -8.79 7.41
C TRP A 97 -18.12 -10.30 7.53
N ALA A 98 -17.75 -11.08 6.52
CA ALA A 98 -17.85 -12.54 6.57
C ALA A 98 -16.96 -13.13 7.68
N GLY A 99 -15.76 -12.59 7.88
CA GLY A 99 -14.87 -12.96 8.99
C GLY A 99 -15.48 -12.67 10.36
N ALA A 100 -16.08 -11.49 10.55
CA ALA A 100 -16.80 -11.15 11.77
C ALA A 100 -17.95 -12.13 12.04
N ARG A 101 -18.76 -12.44 11.02
CA ARG A 101 -19.81 -13.46 11.11
C ARG A 101 -19.27 -14.84 11.48
N GLN A 102 -18.14 -15.25 10.92
CA GLN A 102 -17.51 -16.53 11.23
C GLN A 102 -17.13 -16.61 12.71
N LEU A 103 -16.43 -15.60 13.23
CA LEU A 103 -16.01 -15.58 14.63
C LEU A 103 -17.22 -15.53 15.58
N LEU A 104 -18.24 -14.76 15.24
CA LEU A 104 -19.47 -14.65 16.04
C LEU A 104 -20.32 -15.92 16.00
N SER A 105 -20.25 -16.71 14.92
CA SER A 105 -21.01 -17.96 14.80
C SER A 105 -20.54 -19.04 15.76
N GLY A 106 -19.27 -19.01 16.18
CA GLY A 106 -18.66 -20.09 16.97
C GLY A 106 -18.51 -21.43 16.24
N SER A 107 -19.00 -21.56 15.00
CA SER A 107 -18.99 -22.82 14.24
C SER A 107 -17.77 -22.90 13.34
N ARG A 108 -17.09 -24.06 13.33
CA ARG A 108 -16.02 -24.37 12.36
C ARG A 108 -16.54 -25.12 11.14
N ASP A 109 -17.77 -25.61 11.19
CA ASP A 109 -18.39 -26.41 10.12
C ASP A 109 -19.09 -25.52 9.09
N VAL A 110 -19.74 -24.44 9.54
CA VAL A 110 -20.38 -23.46 8.66
C VAL A 110 -19.38 -22.37 8.31
N VAL A 111 -18.99 -22.27 7.04
CA VAL A 111 -18.02 -21.28 6.55
C VAL A 111 -18.72 -20.20 5.72
N PHE A 112 -18.50 -18.92 6.06
CA PHE A 112 -19.20 -17.78 5.45
C PHE A 112 -18.44 -17.09 4.30
N PHE A 113 -17.30 -17.62 3.90
CA PHE A 113 -16.43 -17.05 2.85
C PHE A 113 -15.79 -18.18 2.04
N GLN A 114 -15.21 -17.86 0.87
CA GLN A 114 -14.38 -18.82 0.15
C GLN A 114 -13.17 -19.20 1.02
N ALA A 115 -13.02 -20.49 1.29
CA ALA A 115 -11.96 -20.97 2.16
C ALA A 115 -10.58 -20.69 1.53
N ALA A 116 -9.82 -19.77 2.13
CA ALA A 116 -8.36 -19.85 2.08
C ALA A 116 -7.98 -21.12 2.84
N GLY A 117 -7.07 -21.96 2.31
CA GLY A 117 -6.71 -23.20 3.00
C GLY A 117 -6.37 -22.99 4.49
N GLY A 118 -6.85 -23.88 5.37
CA GLY A 118 -6.58 -23.82 6.82
C GLY A 118 -7.82 -23.66 7.71
N ASP A 119 -7.61 -23.21 8.95
CA ASP A 119 -8.64 -23.04 9.98
C ASP A 119 -9.51 -21.79 9.69
N PRO A 120 -10.86 -21.93 9.55
CA PRO A 120 -11.77 -20.82 9.28
C PRO A 120 -11.65 -19.67 10.29
N PHE A 121 -11.35 -19.95 11.56
CA PHE A 121 -11.22 -18.89 12.57
C PHE A 121 -9.98 -18.05 12.33
N ARG A 122 -8.88 -18.67 11.91
CA ARG A 122 -7.64 -17.96 11.57
C ARG A 122 -7.85 -17.11 10.33
N VAL A 123 -8.49 -17.64 9.29
CA VAL A 123 -8.79 -16.88 8.06
C VAL A 123 -9.69 -15.68 8.38
N ALA A 124 -10.74 -15.88 9.19
CA ALA A 124 -11.62 -14.82 9.64
C ALA A 124 -10.88 -13.72 10.41
N ALA A 125 -9.99 -14.10 11.34
CA ALA A 125 -9.17 -13.15 12.09
C ALA A 125 -8.21 -12.37 11.16
N HIS A 126 -7.62 -13.03 10.17
CA HIS A 126 -6.78 -12.37 9.16
C HIS A 126 -7.57 -11.36 8.34
N ASN A 127 -8.77 -11.69 7.87
CA ASN A 127 -9.59 -10.77 7.08
C ASN A 127 -9.94 -9.49 7.88
N LEU A 128 -10.26 -9.63 9.18
CA LEU A 128 -10.47 -8.50 10.07
C LEU A 128 -9.20 -7.66 10.27
N LEU A 129 -8.06 -8.32 10.52
CA LEU A 129 -6.77 -7.65 10.67
C LEU A 129 -6.38 -6.87 9.40
N LEU A 130 -6.50 -7.49 8.23
CA LEU A 130 -6.18 -6.87 6.94
C LEU A 130 -7.11 -5.68 6.63
N PHE A 131 -8.39 -5.78 6.99
CA PHE A 131 -9.31 -4.65 6.90
C PHE A 131 -8.95 -3.52 7.88
N GLY A 132 -8.44 -3.85 9.07
CA GLY A 132 -7.86 -2.87 9.99
C GLY A 132 -6.68 -2.12 9.36
N PHE A 133 -5.80 -2.81 8.63
CA PHE A 133 -4.72 -2.17 7.86
C PHE A 133 -5.26 -1.26 6.75
N LEU A 134 -6.35 -1.64 6.06
CA LEU A 134 -7.01 -0.75 5.09
C LEU A 134 -7.55 0.52 5.77
N ALA A 135 -8.26 0.38 6.89
CA ALA A 135 -8.78 1.53 7.64
C ALA A 135 -7.66 2.47 8.11
N PHE A 136 -6.55 1.90 8.59
CA PHE A 136 -5.34 2.66 8.91
C PHE A 136 -4.77 3.36 7.68
N GLY A 137 -4.60 2.66 6.56
CA GLY A 137 -4.08 3.20 5.31
C GLY A 137 -4.90 4.36 4.76
N LEU A 138 -6.24 4.25 4.78
CA LEU A 138 -7.15 5.32 4.37
C LEU A 138 -7.08 6.53 5.30
N THR A 139 -7.03 6.29 6.61
CA THR A 139 -6.90 7.36 7.62
C THR A 139 -5.56 8.08 7.46
N ALA A 140 -4.48 7.33 7.25
CA ALA A 140 -3.16 7.87 6.99
C ALA A 140 -3.13 8.66 5.67
N ALA A 141 -3.73 8.15 4.59
CA ALA A 141 -3.80 8.87 3.31
C ALA A 141 -4.50 10.24 3.47
N VAL A 142 -5.63 10.26 4.18
CA VAL A 142 -6.35 11.51 4.51
C VAL A 142 -5.50 12.42 5.40
N GLY A 143 -4.81 11.85 6.38
CA GLY A 143 -3.91 12.55 7.28
C GLY A 143 -2.74 13.22 6.56
N VAL A 144 -2.08 12.50 5.67
CA VAL A 144 -1.00 12.98 4.80
C VAL A 144 -1.52 14.10 3.89
N LEU A 145 -2.65 13.90 3.21
CA LEU A 145 -3.23 14.94 2.33
C LEU A 145 -3.61 16.23 3.07
N ARG A 146 -3.93 16.14 4.37
CA ARG A 146 -4.32 17.30 5.18
C ARG A 146 -3.17 18.01 5.87
N ARG A 147 -2.07 17.31 6.15
CA ARG A 147 -0.99 17.82 7.02
C ARG A 147 0.39 17.84 6.38
N LEU A 148 0.56 17.16 5.25
CA LEU A 148 1.83 17.07 4.53
C LEU A 148 1.68 17.62 3.10
N PRO A 149 2.81 17.91 2.41
CA PRO A 149 2.79 18.36 1.02
C PRO A 149 1.98 17.44 0.11
N PHE A 150 1.24 18.03 -0.84
CA PHE A 150 0.34 17.30 -1.74
C PHE A 150 1.01 16.12 -2.45
N ALA A 151 2.27 16.27 -2.87
CA ALA A 151 3.04 15.22 -3.53
C ALA A 151 3.13 13.92 -2.71
N TYR A 152 3.24 14.04 -1.39
CA TYR A 152 3.25 12.89 -0.49
C TYR A 152 1.89 12.21 -0.40
N GLY A 153 0.81 12.99 -0.37
CA GLY A 153 -0.55 12.44 -0.38
C GLY A 153 -0.85 11.72 -1.70
N ALA A 154 -0.50 12.34 -2.83
CA ALA A 154 -0.65 11.74 -4.15
C ALA A 154 0.22 10.47 -4.32
N TYR A 155 1.43 10.45 -3.76
CA TYR A 155 2.26 9.25 -3.68
C TYR A 155 1.55 8.12 -2.93
N VAL A 156 1.05 8.39 -1.71
CA VAL A 156 0.34 7.40 -0.89
C VAL A 156 -0.91 6.87 -1.59
N VAL A 157 -1.74 7.75 -2.16
CA VAL A 157 -2.97 7.34 -2.87
C VAL A 157 -2.63 6.46 -4.07
N THR A 158 -1.69 6.87 -4.91
CA THR A 158 -1.30 6.11 -6.11
C THR A 158 -0.71 4.75 -5.73
N ALA A 159 0.12 4.71 -4.69
CA ALA A 159 0.71 3.47 -4.21
C ALA A 159 -0.32 2.52 -3.59
N LEU A 160 -1.36 3.04 -2.93
CA LEU A 160 -2.48 2.24 -2.40
C LEU A 160 -3.43 1.72 -3.47
N MET A 161 -3.64 2.47 -4.56
CA MET A 161 -4.48 2.00 -5.67
C MET A 161 -3.93 0.71 -6.29
N LEU A 162 -2.61 0.51 -6.29
CA LEU A 162 -1.99 -0.69 -6.87
C LEU A 162 -2.45 -2.00 -6.19
N PRO A 163 -2.28 -2.21 -4.87
CA PRO A 163 -2.75 -3.41 -4.19
C PRO A 163 -4.28 -3.52 -4.13
N LEU A 164 -5.01 -2.40 -4.19
CA LEU A 164 -6.48 -2.41 -4.22
C LEU A 164 -7.06 -2.76 -5.60
N SER A 165 -6.25 -2.70 -6.66
CA SER A 165 -6.68 -3.03 -8.02
C SER A 165 -6.72 -4.53 -8.32
N TYR A 166 -5.94 -5.31 -7.57
CA TYR A 166 -5.73 -6.74 -7.80
C TYR A 166 -5.94 -7.54 -6.51
N PRO A 167 -7.17 -7.60 -5.98
CA PRO A 167 -7.48 -8.42 -4.82
C PRO A 167 -7.26 -9.90 -5.10
N SER A 168 -6.94 -10.66 -4.05
CA SER A 168 -6.83 -12.12 -4.11
C SER A 168 -8.16 -12.76 -3.70
N GLY A 169 -8.67 -13.72 -4.47
CA GLY A 169 -9.96 -14.37 -4.24
C GLY A 169 -10.23 -14.79 -2.78
N PRO A 170 -9.38 -15.64 -2.15
CA PRO A 170 -9.61 -16.12 -0.79
C PRO A 170 -9.33 -15.09 0.31
N GLN A 171 -8.47 -14.08 0.05
CA GLN A 171 -8.15 -13.01 1.00
C GLN A 171 -7.85 -11.70 0.24
N PRO A 172 -8.88 -10.87 -0.03
CA PRO A 172 -8.77 -9.74 -0.97
C PRO A 172 -7.64 -8.75 -0.67
N LEU A 173 -7.41 -8.48 0.62
CA LEU A 173 -6.40 -7.52 1.08
C LEU A 173 -5.05 -8.17 1.42
N MET A 174 -4.81 -9.40 0.98
CA MET A 174 -3.56 -10.10 1.20
C MET A 174 -2.37 -9.26 0.69
N SER A 175 -1.33 -9.16 1.52
CA SER A 175 -0.15 -8.29 1.33
C SER A 175 -0.34 -6.79 1.58
N LEU A 176 -1.55 -6.27 1.83
CA LEU A 176 -1.74 -4.84 2.13
C LEU A 176 -0.80 -4.29 3.23
N PRO A 177 -0.54 -5.01 4.35
CA PRO A 177 0.41 -4.55 5.36
C PRO A 177 1.83 -4.31 4.80
N ARG A 178 2.27 -5.14 3.85
CA ARG A 178 3.58 -5.02 3.18
C ARG A 178 3.65 -3.79 2.28
N PHE A 179 2.54 -3.43 1.62
CA PHE A 179 2.50 -2.20 0.84
C PHE A 179 2.51 -0.96 1.74
N LEU A 180 1.79 -0.99 2.86
CA LEU A 180 1.74 0.14 3.80
C LEU A 180 3.09 0.44 4.45
N VAL A 181 3.85 -0.60 4.83
CA VAL A 181 5.10 -0.42 5.58
C VAL A 181 6.19 0.30 4.78
N VAL A 182 6.09 0.34 3.45
CA VAL A 182 7.05 1.04 2.57
C VAL A 182 6.60 2.46 2.21
N LEU A 183 5.39 2.89 2.64
CA LEU A 183 4.90 4.24 2.38
C LEU A 183 5.43 5.23 3.42
N PHE A 184 6.66 5.70 3.22
CA PHE A 184 7.32 6.63 4.15
C PHE A 184 6.46 7.83 4.61
N PRO A 185 5.57 8.46 3.79
CA PRO A 185 4.78 9.59 4.28
C PRO A 185 3.74 9.21 5.33
N VAL A 186 3.28 7.96 5.33
CA VAL A 186 2.39 7.44 6.38
C VAL A 186 3.09 7.51 7.74
N PHE A 187 4.38 7.19 7.79
CA PHE A 187 5.17 7.28 9.03
C PHE A 187 5.48 8.72 9.42
N MET A 188 5.72 9.61 8.45
CA MET A 188 5.84 11.05 8.73
C MET A 188 4.55 11.60 9.36
N TRP A 189 3.39 11.26 8.81
CA TRP A 189 2.11 11.66 9.38
C TRP A 189 1.88 11.06 10.77
N LEU A 190 2.20 9.77 10.96
CA LEU A 190 2.08 9.11 12.25
C LEU A 190 2.97 9.78 13.30
N ALA A 191 4.20 10.16 12.96
CA ALA A 191 5.10 10.89 13.84
C ALA A 191 4.49 12.24 14.28
N LEU A 192 3.95 13.02 13.33
CA LEU A 192 3.27 14.28 13.67
C LEU A 192 2.12 14.08 14.65
N VAL A 193 1.26 13.08 14.41
CA VAL A 193 0.12 12.78 15.31
C VAL A 193 0.60 12.32 16.69
N CYS A 194 1.65 11.51 16.75
CA CYS A 194 2.19 10.99 18.00
C CYS A 194 2.82 12.10 18.85
N GLU A 195 3.58 13.00 18.23
CA GLU A 195 4.22 14.13 18.90
C GLU A 195 3.18 15.14 19.43
N GLU A 196 2.19 15.52 18.61
CA GLU A 196 1.10 16.42 19.03
C GLU A 196 0.34 15.88 20.26
N ARG A 197 0.14 14.56 20.30
CA ARG A 197 -0.59 13.89 21.39
C ARG A 197 0.32 13.42 22.53
N ARG A 198 1.64 13.58 22.39
CA ARG A 198 2.66 13.08 23.34
C ARG A 198 2.54 11.58 23.63
N ILE A 199 2.21 10.78 22.61
CA ILE A 199 2.01 9.32 22.73
C ILE A 199 3.09 8.49 22.02
N THR A 200 4.17 9.13 21.55
CA THR A 200 5.27 8.46 20.82
C THR A 200 5.80 7.22 21.57
N GLY A 201 6.03 7.32 22.88
CA GLY A 201 6.49 6.19 23.69
C GLY A 201 5.49 5.02 23.73
N ALA A 202 4.19 5.31 23.86
CA ALA A 202 3.16 4.27 23.89
C ALA A 202 3.00 3.57 22.54
N VAL A 203 3.04 4.33 21.43
CA VAL A 203 2.98 3.77 20.08
C VAL A 203 4.22 2.94 19.75
N ALA A 204 5.41 3.40 20.15
CA ALA A 204 6.65 2.63 19.99
C ALA A 204 6.63 1.33 20.80
N ALA A 205 6.20 1.38 22.07
CA ALA A 205 6.07 0.19 22.92
C ALA A 205 5.05 -0.81 22.33
N GLY A 206 3.88 -0.33 21.90
CA GLY A 206 2.88 -1.17 21.24
C GLY A 206 3.43 -1.82 19.95
N SER A 207 4.17 -1.06 19.14
CA SER A 207 4.82 -1.58 17.93
C SER A 207 5.86 -2.66 18.24
N ALA A 208 6.67 -2.47 19.30
CA ALA A 208 7.65 -3.45 19.73
C ALA A 208 7.01 -4.75 20.24
N ILE A 209 5.89 -4.67 20.96
CA ILE A 209 5.12 -5.84 21.40
C ILE A 209 4.58 -6.62 20.19
N VAL A 210 3.93 -5.93 19.25
CA VAL A 210 3.40 -6.56 18.03
C VAL A 210 4.52 -7.18 17.19
N LEU A 211 5.66 -6.50 17.08
CA LEU A 211 6.84 -7.06 16.41
C LEU A 211 7.31 -8.34 17.09
N GLY A 212 7.42 -8.37 18.42
CA GLY A 212 7.79 -9.58 19.18
C GLY A 212 6.84 -10.75 18.93
N LEU A 213 5.53 -10.48 18.87
CA LEU A 213 4.51 -11.49 18.53
C LEU A 213 4.70 -12.04 17.11
N PHE A 214 4.93 -11.17 16.12
CA PHE A 214 5.17 -11.59 14.74
C PHE A 214 6.50 -12.35 14.58
N VAL A 215 7.56 -11.93 15.25
CA VAL A 215 8.84 -12.65 15.28
C VAL A 215 8.65 -14.05 15.87
N THR A 216 7.89 -14.17 16.96
CA THR A 216 7.61 -15.47 17.59
C THR A 216 6.81 -16.39 16.67
N GLN A 217 5.77 -15.85 16.00
CA GLN A 217 5.00 -16.62 15.01
C GLN A 217 5.86 -17.07 13.84
N PHE A 218 6.67 -16.16 13.29
CA PHE A 218 7.60 -16.47 12.19
C PHE A 218 8.60 -17.56 12.58
N ALA A 219 9.21 -17.45 13.77
CA ALA A 219 10.12 -18.46 14.30
C ALA A 219 9.45 -19.82 14.55
N GLY A 220 8.13 -19.80 14.83
CA GLY A 220 7.29 -20.99 14.94
C GLY A 220 6.83 -21.57 13.61
N TRP A 221 7.36 -21.11 12.47
CA TRP A 221 6.95 -21.49 11.12
C TRP A 221 5.48 -21.19 10.79
N TYR A 222 4.87 -20.27 11.54
CA TYR A 222 3.57 -19.73 11.18
C TYR A 222 3.74 -18.69 10.07
N TRP A 223 2.76 -18.67 9.18
CA TRP A 223 2.72 -17.67 8.12
C TRP A 223 2.34 -16.31 8.71
N VAL A 224 3.22 -15.33 8.54
CA VAL A 224 3.01 -13.95 8.99
C VAL A 224 3.05 -13.05 7.76
N ALA A 225 1.87 -12.53 7.41
CA ALA A 225 1.56 -11.69 6.25
C ALA A 225 1.49 -12.39 4.89
#